data_AF-A0A087K9M6-F1
#
_entry.id   AF-A0A087K9M6-F1
#
_cell.length_a   1.000
_cell.length_b   1.000
_cell.length_c   1.000
_cell.angle_alpha   90.00
_cell.angle_beta   90.00
_cell.angle_gamma   90.00
#
_symmetry.space_group_name_H-M   'P 1'
#
loop_
_entity.id
_entity.type
_entity.pdbx_description
1 polymer ?
#
loop_
_entity_poly.entity_id
_entity_poly.type
_entity_poly.pdbx_seq_one_letter_code
_entity_poly.pdbx_strand_id
1 'polypeptide(L)'
;MSDANPSPSAGPQQELVKALQELHRAAGLLAFRKVSVQIRKRDDRLSEASHESVRSALKGIRMPRWETVHDIVVVLAGLCSPPRDEETETARFLPLWRATREGESGAMKSFQELLNSGWGGEDGKWTPELVMGTLLNPFNAIQIDPSLAAPHDPLISEDDWVRLVQKEIEERGAEHVLRVMLHMLKGDYVGAEEGAPYGYHDADREAMDAYAAFRYGCEEILRRLRTEPNLLAESIRAMRADRTMDRDDRAEMLESESDMSLMREVMIVTPDTWDEVSEEAHHMVFGYLIKQISPVGRTGLPDEERFRITWRVPEPSAA
;
A
#
# COMPACT_ATOMS: atom_id res chain seq x y z
N MET A 1 6.94 1.50 46.43
CA MET A 1 6.13 1.48 45.20
C MET A 1 6.46 2.78 44.50
N SER A 2 7.24 2.70 43.42
CA SER A 2 7.74 3.86 42.69
C SER A 2 6.73 4.22 41.61
N ASP A 3 6.08 5.37 41.76
CA ASP A 3 5.32 6.00 40.69
C ASP A 3 6.29 6.48 39.61
N ALA A 4 6.34 5.75 38.51
CA ALA A 4 6.98 6.19 37.29
C ALA A 4 6.02 7.16 36.58
N ASN A 5 6.23 8.47 36.80
CA ASN A 5 5.64 9.50 35.95
C ASN A 5 6.05 9.24 34.49
N PRO A 6 5.11 9.15 33.54
CA PRO A 6 5.46 9.13 32.13
C PRO A 6 6.12 10.47 31.78
N SER A 7 7.32 10.40 31.18
CA SER A 7 8.03 11.56 30.66
C SER A 7 7.08 12.41 29.79
N PRO A 8 7.09 13.75 29.91
CA PRO A 8 6.26 14.60 29.07
C PRO A 8 6.61 14.33 27.60
N SER A 9 5.59 14.09 26.77
CA SER A 9 5.74 13.96 25.33
C SER A 9 6.56 15.14 24.80
N ALA A 10 7.61 14.85 24.04
CA ALA A 10 8.42 15.87 23.41
C ALA A 10 7.50 16.67 22.48
N GLY A 11 7.48 18.00 22.56
CA GLY A 11 6.58 18.81 21.73
C GLY A 11 6.80 18.54 20.23
N PRO A 12 5.81 18.75 19.35
CA PRO A 12 5.88 18.37 17.92
C PRO A 12 7.15 18.84 17.19
N GLN A 13 7.65 20.04 17.53
CA GLN A 13 8.91 20.56 16.99
C GLN A 13 10.12 19.69 17.38
N GLN A 14 10.18 19.17 18.60
CA GLN A 14 11.25 18.30 19.05
C GLN A 14 11.21 16.95 18.34
N GLU A 15 10.02 16.41 18.06
CA GLU A 15 9.85 15.18 17.29
C GLU A 15 10.32 15.33 15.85
N LEU A 16 9.91 16.41 15.17
CA LEU A 16 10.39 16.74 13.82
C LEU A 16 11.92 16.85 13.79
N VAL A 17 12.50 17.59 14.74
CA VAL A 17 13.95 17.79 14.81
C VAL A 17 14.69 16.49 15.11
N LYS A 18 14.15 15.65 16.00
CA LYS A 18 14.73 14.35 16.33
C LYS A 18 14.71 13.42 15.12
N ALA A 19 13.61 13.37 14.37
CA ALA A 19 13.50 12.60 13.13
C ALA A 19 14.49 13.11 12.08
N LEU A 20 14.59 14.43 11.89
CA LEU A 20 15.54 15.05 10.97
C LEU A 20 17.00 14.71 11.32
N GLN A 21 17.33 14.72 12.62
CA GLN A 21 18.66 14.35 13.11
C GLN A 21 18.95 12.86 13.02
N GLU A 22 17.93 12.00 13.10
CA GLU A 22 18.05 10.56 12.87
C GLU A 22 18.37 10.30 11.40
N LEU A 23 17.59 10.88 10.48
CA LEU A 23 17.84 10.74 9.04
C LEU A 23 19.21 11.31 8.65
N HIS A 24 19.61 12.44 9.25
CA HIS A 24 20.94 13.02 9.04
C HIS A 24 22.08 12.11 9.54
N ARG A 25 21.86 11.37 10.64
CA ARG A 25 22.80 10.35 11.13
C ARG A 25 22.87 9.15 10.19
N ALA A 26 21.72 8.66 9.72
CA ALA A 26 21.64 7.56 8.77
C ALA A 26 22.32 7.88 7.42
N ALA A 27 22.28 9.14 7.00
CA ALA A 27 23.00 9.66 5.83
C ALA A 27 24.50 9.92 6.07
N GLY A 28 25.06 9.55 7.22
CA GLY A 28 26.49 9.70 7.53
C GLY A 28 26.91 11.09 7.99
N LEU A 29 26.01 11.87 8.60
CA LEU A 29 26.31 13.18 9.22
C LEU A 29 26.99 14.18 8.26
N LEU A 30 26.48 14.26 7.04
CA LEU A 30 27.02 15.15 6.01
C LEU A 30 27.04 16.61 6.46
N ALA A 31 28.08 17.35 6.08
CA ALA A 31 28.13 18.78 6.33
C ALA A 31 26.91 19.50 5.72
N PHE A 32 26.30 20.44 6.43
CA PHE A 32 25.08 21.15 5.97
C PHE A 32 25.26 21.83 4.60
N ARG A 33 26.47 22.31 4.31
CA ARG A 33 26.83 22.87 3.00
C ARG A 33 26.78 21.83 1.88
N LYS A 34 27.18 20.59 2.17
CA LYS A 34 27.11 19.47 1.23
C LYS A 34 25.66 19.08 0.96
N VAL A 35 24.80 19.05 1.98
CA VAL A 35 23.36 18.82 1.82
C VAL A 35 22.71 19.90 0.93
N SER A 36 22.97 21.18 1.21
CA SER A 36 22.46 22.29 0.36
C SER A 36 22.96 22.23 -1.09
N VAL A 37 24.21 21.79 -1.33
CA VAL A 37 24.72 21.57 -2.69
C VAL A 37 23.98 20.44 -3.39
N GLN A 38 23.65 19.35 -2.69
CA GLN A 38 22.91 18.24 -3.28
C GLN A 38 21.46 18.62 -3.60
N ILE A 39 20.79 19.39 -2.73
CA ILE A 39 19.46 19.95 -3.02
C ILE A 39 19.48 20.78 -4.32
N ARG A 40 20.53 21.58 -4.54
CA ARG A 40 20.64 22.40 -5.77
C ARG A 40 20.92 21.60 -7.03
N LYS A 41 21.47 20.39 -6.92
CA LYS A 41 21.77 19.52 -8.07
C LYS A 41 20.54 18.77 -8.57
N ARG A 42 19.45 18.79 -7.81
CA ARG A 42 18.18 18.17 -8.15
C ARG A 42 17.33 19.11 -9.00
N ASP A 43 16.73 18.55 -10.05
CA ASP A 43 15.84 19.27 -10.97
C ASP A 43 14.41 19.38 -10.41
N ASP A 44 14.04 18.52 -9.46
CA ASP A 44 12.73 18.41 -8.80
C ASP A 44 12.63 19.15 -7.45
N ARG A 45 13.60 20.03 -7.14
CA ARG A 45 13.62 20.77 -5.86
C ARG A 45 12.41 21.70 -5.71
N LEU A 46 11.86 21.76 -4.50
CA LEU A 46 10.72 22.65 -4.17
C LEU A 46 11.18 23.98 -3.54
N SER A 47 12.43 24.08 -3.09
CA SER A 47 12.96 25.26 -2.42
C SER A 47 14.43 25.56 -2.75
N GLU A 48 14.82 26.81 -2.51
CA GLU A 48 16.22 27.26 -2.59
C GLU A 48 16.92 27.16 -1.23
N ALA A 49 16.82 25.99 -0.57
CA ALA A 49 17.35 25.79 0.78
C ALA A 49 18.87 26.09 0.87
N SER A 50 19.21 27.16 1.60
CA SER A 50 20.60 27.52 1.90
C SER A 50 21.20 26.60 2.97
N HIS A 51 22.53 26.54 3.07
CA HIS A 51 23.20 25.76 4.11
C HIS A 51 22.84 26.22 5.53
N GLU A 52 22.52 27.50 5.73
CA GLU A 52 22.05 28.02 7.02
C GLU A 52 20.59 27.62 7.27
N SER A 53 19.75 27.56 6.23
CA SER A 53 18.38 27.04 6.32
C SER A 53 18.38 25.56 6.72
N VAL A 54 19.25 24.75 6.10
CA VAL A 54 19.43 23.32 6.43
C VAL A 54 19.91 23.16 7.87
N ARG A 55 20.93 23.94 8.28
CA ARG A 55 21.43 23.94 9.66
C ARG A 55 20.32 24.31 10.65
N SER A 56 19.55 25.35 10.35
CA SER A 56 18.49 25.86 11.22
C SER A 56 17.38 24.84 11.41
N ALA A 57 16.99 24.13 10.33
CA ALA A 57 16.03 23.04 10.37
C ALA A 57 16.53 21.83 11.19
N LEU A 58 17.73 21.32 10.89
CA LEU A 58 18.31 20.14 11.57
C LEU A 58 18.62 20.39 13.06
N LYS A 59 18.87 21.65 13.45
CA LYS A 59 19.08 22.04 14.85
C LYS A 59 17.81 22.50 15.56
N GLY A 60 16.68 22.60 14.85
CA GLY A 60 15.43 23.11 15.42
C GLY A 60 15.47 24.59 15.82
N ILE A 61 16.39 25.38 15.25
CA ILE A 61 16.57 26.80 15.60
C ILE A 61 15.40 27.64 15.09
N ARG A 62 14.92 27.35 13.88
CA ARG A 62 13.76 28.00 13.27
C ARG A 62 12.91 26.95 12.56
N MET A 63 11.60 27.12 12.61
CA MET A 63 10.68 26.26 11.88
C MET A 63 10.84 26.44 10.35
N PRO A 64 11.26 25.40 9.62
CA PRO A 64 11.33 25.45 8.16
C PRO A 64 9.92 25.41 7.54
N ARG A 65 9.79 25.86 6.29
CA ARG A 65 8.59 25.59 5.49
C ARG A 65 8.62 24.15 4.98
N TRP A 66 7.46 23.62 4.58
CA TRP A 66 7.36 22.23 4.11
C TRP A 66 8.30 21.95 2.95
N GLU A 67 8.39 22.84 1.98
CA GLU A 67 9.23 22.69 0.79
C GLU A 67 10.72 22.53 1.18
N THR A 68 11.14 23.22 2.25
CA THR A 68 12.50 23.07 2.80
C THR A 68 12.70 21.76 3.55
N VAL A 69 11.67 21.26 4.25
CA VAL A 69 11.73 19.95 4.91
C VAL A 69 11.79 18.84 3.87
N HIS A 70 10.88 18.88 2.90
CA HIS A 70 10.82 17.97 1.75
C HIS A 70 12.19 17.81 1.09
N ASP A 71 12.80 18.90 0.63
CA ASP A 71 14.10 18.84 -0.06
C ASP A 71 15.22 18.26 0.81
N ILE A 72 15.21 18.56 2.12
CA ILE A 72 16.18 18.00 3.07
C ILE A 72 15.96 16.49 3.21
N VAL A 73 14.71 16.05 3.37
CA VAL A 73 14.36 14.64 3.59
C VAL A 73 14.72 13.81 2.37
N VAL A 74 14.27 14.23 1.18
CA VAL A 74 14.57 13.58 -0.11
C VAL A 74 16.09 13.38 -0.30
N VAL A 75 16.87 14.44 -0.10
CA VAL A 75 18.34 14.36 -0.25
C VAL A 75 18.99 13.47 0.80
N LEU A 76 18.53 13.50 2.05
CA LEU A 76 19.12 12.65 3.09
C LEU A 76 18.71 11.18 2.93
N ALA A 77 17.48 10.90 2.50
CA ALA A 77 16.98 9.55 2.24
C ALA A 77 17.80 8.85 1.15
N GLY A 78 18.00 9.50 0.00
CA GLY A 78 18.82 8.97 -1.10
C GLY A 78 20.31 8.81 -0.76
N LEU A 79 20.80 9.48 0.29
CA LEU A 79 22.20 9.40 0.76
C LEU A 79 22.39 8.45 1.95
N CYS A 80 21.34 7.80 2.43
CA CYS A 80 21.44 6.75 3.44
C CYS A 80 22.18 5.52 2.90
N SER A 81 22.73 4.70 3.79
CA SER A 81 23.29 3.40 3.45
C SER A 81 22.65 2.30 4.31
N PRO A 82 21.77 1.46 3.75
CA PRO A 82 21.26 1.50 2.37
C PRO A 82 20.40 2.75 2.09
N PRO A 83 20.26 3.17 0.81
CA PRO A 83 19.36 4.26 0.43
C PRO A 83 17.94 3.97 0.92
N ARG A 84 17.29 4.98 1.49
CA ARG A 84 15.89 4.89 1.90
C ARG A 84 15.02 5.46 0.79
N ASP A 85 13.82 4.90 0.65
CA ASP A 85 12.84 5.39 -0.32
C ASP A 85 12.43 6.85 0.00
N GLU A 86 12.53 7.71 -1.01
CA GLU A 86 12.34 9.16 -0.86
C GLU A 86 10.87 9.51 -0.59
N GLU A 87 9.93 8.80 -1.22
CA GLU A 87 8.50 9.02 -1.09
C GLU A 87 8.01 8.59 0.30
N THR A 88 8.43 7.41 0.76
CA THR A 88 8.14 6.88 2.10
C THR A 88 8.68 7.80 3.19
N GLU A 89 9.91 8.30 3.07
CA GLU A 89 10.47 9.22 4.06
C GLU A 89 9.75 10.58 4.01
N THR A 90 9.41 11.10 2.83
CA THR A 90 8.65 12.35 2.70
C THR A 90 7.27 12.23 3.35
N ALA A 91 6.56 11.13 3.10
CA ALA A 91 5.27 10.82 3.74
C ALA A 91 5.39 10.73 5.27
N ARG A 92 6.52 10.21 5.79
CA ARG A 92 6.80 10.16 7.24
C ARG A 92 7.00 11.54 7.87
N PHE A 93 7.63 12.48 7.16
CA PHE A 93 7.99 13.80 7.71
C PHE A 93 6.88 14.84 7.60
N LEU A 94 5.95 14.69 6.66
CA LEU A 94 4.81 15.59 6.47
C LEU A 94 3.92 15.75 7.71
N PRO A 95 3.43 14.67 8.37
CA PRO A 95 2.62 14.81 9.57
C PRO A 95 3.41 15.42 10.74
N LEU A 96 4.70 15.10 10.87
CA LEU A 96 5.57 15.72 11.89
C LEU A 96 5.67 17.23 11.68
N TRP A 97 5.84 17.69 10.44
CA TRP A 97 5.90 19.11 10.13
C TRP A 97 4.56 19.82 10.37
N ARG A 98 3.45 19.23 9.94
CA ARG A 98 2.11 19.80 10.19
C ARG A 98 1.80 19.87 11.68
N ALA A 99 2.17 18.86 12.44
CA ALA A 99 1.99 18.85 13.90
C ALA A 99 2.69 20.04 14.59
N THR A 100 3.76 20.56 14.00
CA THR A 100 4.43 21.78 14.51
C THR A 100 3.67 23.08 14.24
N ARG A 101 2.79 23.11 13.22
CA ARG A 101 2.02 24.30 12.82
C ARG A 101 0.58 24.28 13.31
N GLU A 102 -0.02 23.10 13.34
CA GLU A 102 -1.44 22.87 13.58
C GLU A 102 -1.69 22.10 14.90
N GLY A 103 -0.64 21.78 15.66
CA GLY A 103 -0.74 20.96 16.87
C GLY A 103 -1.07 19.50 16.58
N GLU A 104 -1.63 18.77 17.54
CA GLU A 104 -1.99 17.35 17.37
C GLU A 104 -2.95 17.11 16.18
N SER A 105 -3.76 18.11 15.82
CA SER A 105 -4.68 18.05 14.67
C SER A 105 -3.97 17.89 13.33
N GLY A 106 -2.76 18.44 13.17
CA GLY A 106 -1.95 18.34 11.95
C GLY A 106 -1.18 17.02 11.80
N ALA A 107 -1.14 16.19 12.85
CA ALA A 107 -0.44 14.91 12.82
C ALA A 107 -1.16 13.82 11.98
N MET A 108 -2.46 14.00 11.71
CA MET A 108 -3.24 13.06 10.89
C MET A 108 -3.22 13.44 9.41
N LYS A 109 -3.43 12.45 8.55
CA LYS A 109 -3.64 12.65 7.12
C LYS A 109 -4.82 13.60 6.84
N SER A 110 -4.66 14.47 5.85
CA SER A 110 -5.78 15.17 5.23
C SER A 110 -6.70 14.18 4.53
N PHE A 111 -7.94 14.59 4.22
CA PHE A 111 -8.88 13.71 3.52
C PHE A 111 -8.35 13.25 2.14
N GLN A 112 -7.66 14.12 1.42
CA GLN A 112 -7.04 13.79 0.12
C GLN A 112 -5.96 12.71 0.26
N GLU A 113 -5.17 12.77 1.33
CA GLU A 113 -4.14 11.75 1.60
C GLU A 113 -4.75 10.45 2.09
N LEU A 114 -5.80 10.52 2.90
CA LEU A 114 -6.54 9.34 3.35
C LEU A 114 -7.15 8.60 2.17
N LEU A 115 -7.68 9.30 1.17
CA LEU A 115 -8.13 8.70 -0.10
C LEU A 115 -6.98 8.01 -0.86
N ASN A 116 -5.80 8.64 -0.92
CA ASN A 116 -4.69 8.12 -1.73
C ASN A 116 -3.88 6.99 -1.06
N SER A 117 -4.03 6.79 0.26
CA SER A 117 -3.16 5.90 1.02
C SER A 117 -3.88 5.07 2.09
N GLY A 118 -5.21 5.00 1.98
CA GLY A 118 -6.09 4.21 2.85
C GLY A 118 -6.03 4.57 4.34
N TRP A 119 -6.73 3.75 5.12
CA TRP A 119 -6.77 3.83 6.59
C TRP A 119 -5.43 3.44 7.26
N GLY A 120 -4.55 2.75 6.53
CA GLY A 120 -3.30 2.18 7.06
C GLY A 120 -3.51 0.94 7.93
N GLY A 121 -2.41 0.43 8.51
CA GLY A 121 -2.42 -0.74 9.42
C GLY A 121 -2.25 -2.11 8.78
N GLU A 122 -1.94 -2.14 7.49
CA GLU A 122 -1.66 -3.35 6.71
C GLU A 122 -0.36 -4.06 7.13
N ASP A 123 0.56 -3.32 7.76
CA ASP A 123 1.74 -3.86 8.41
C ASP A 123 1.44 -4.44 9.80
N GLY A 124 0.17 -4.46 10.20
CA GLY A 124 -0.32 -4.91 11.49
C GLY A 124 -0.14 -3.89 12.63
N LYS A 125 0.27 -2.64 12.33
CA LYS A 125 0.43 -1.61 13.35
C LYS A 125 -0.77 -0.68 13.39
N TRP A 126 -1.14 -0.28 14.60
CA TRP A 126 -2.15 0.75 14.81
C TRP A 126 -1.62 2.11 14.34
N THR A 127 -2.31 2.72 13.38
CA THR A 127 -2.10 4.11 12.95
C THR A 127 -3.18 5.01 13.55
N PRO A 128 -2.92 6.32 13.71
CA PRO A 128 -3.95 7.28 14.13
C PRO A 128 -5.19 7.24 13.23
N GLU A 129 -5.00 7.08 11.91
CA GLU A 129 -6.08 6.99 10.93
C GLU A 129 -6.93 5.72 11.14
N LEU A 130 -6.31 4.57 11.42
CA LEU A 130 -7.03 3.31 11.70
C LEU A 130 -7.83 3.42 13.00
N VAL A 131 -7.26 4.03 14.04
CA VAL A 131 -7.99 4.28 15.30
C VAL A 131 -9.15 5.22 15.05
N MET A 132 -8.94 6.31 14.31
CA MET A 132 -10.01 7.26 13.97
C MET A 132 -11.12 6.61 13.13
N GLY A 133 -10.76 5.83 12.12
CA GLY A 133 -11.70 5.04 11.32
C GLY A 133 -12.52 4.07 12.18
N THR A 134 -11.86 3.40 13.14
CA THR A 134 -12.56 2.51 14.08
C THR A 134 -13.53 3.29 14.96
N LEU A 135 -13.08 4.37 15.61
CA LEU A 135 -13.91 5.11 16.56
C LEU A 135 -15.09 5.83 15.89
N LEU A 136 -14.91 6.33 14.67
CA LEU A 136 -15.94 7.05 13.93
C LEU A 136 -16.91 6.14 13.16
N ASN A 137 -16.63 4.84 13.03
CA ASN A 137 -17.51 3.94 12.29
C ASN A 137 -18.84 3.72 13.03
N PRO A 138 -20.00 4.01 12.41
CA PRO A 138 -21.31 3.77 13.02
C PRO A 138 -21.55 2.32 13.45
N PHE A 139 -20.91 1.33 12.80
CA PHE A 139 -20.96 -0.09 13.20
C PHE A 139 -20.66 -0.30 14.69
N ASN A 140 -19.78 0.53 15.27
CA ASN A 140 -19.42 0.43 16.69
C ASN A 140 -20.45 1.06 17.63
N ALA A 141 -21.44 1.79 17.11
CA ALA A 141 -22.41 2.56 17.91
C ALA A 141 -23.85 2.11 17.73
N ILE A 142 -24.21 1.58 16.56
CA ILE A 142 -25.57 1.13 16.25
C ILE A 142 -25.59 -0.34 15.86
N GLN A 143 -26.70 -1.02 16.15
CA GLN A 143 -26.95 -2.33 15.60
C GLN A 143 -27.48 -2.19 14.18
N ILE A 144 -26.65 -2.52 13.18
CA ILE A 144 -27.06 -2.46 11.78
C ILE A 144 -28.01 -3.61 11.47
N ASP A 145 -28.99 -3.34 10.60
CA ASP A 145 -29.98 -4.33 10.17
C ASP A 145 -29.29 -5.62 9.65
N PRO A 146 -29.76 -6.81 10.05
CA PRO A 146 -29.15 -8.08 9.64
C PRO A 146 -29.11 -8.34 8.14
N SER A 147 -29.92 -7.64 7.33
CA SER A 147 -29.86 -7.73 5.86
C SER A 147 -28.64 -7.02 5.26
N LEU A 148 -28.02 -6.11 6.03
CA LEU A 148 -26.86 -5.34 5.61
C LEU A 148 -25.60 -5.88 6.28
N ALA A 149 -25.60 -6.13 7.59
CA ALA A 149 -24.41 -6.55 8.32
C ALA A 149 -24.55 -7.92 8.99
N ALA A 150 -23.42 -8.60 9.17
CA ALA A 150 -23.35 -9.78 10.04
C ALA A 150 -23.74 -9.37 11.49
N PRO A 151 -24.28 -10.32 12.30
CA PRO A 151 -24.59 -10.04 13.70
C PRO A 151 -23.37 -9.53 14.46
N HIS A 152 -23.53 -8.38 15.10
CA HIS A 152 -22.49 -7.72 15.88
C HIS A 152 -23.12 -6.97 17.06
N ASP A 153 -22.28 -6.74 18.07
CA ASP A 153 -22.60 -5.95 19.24
C ASP A 153 -21.91 -4.58 19.13
N PRO A 154 -22.64 -3.47 19.34
CA PRO A 154 -22.03 -2.15 19.43
C PRO A 154 -20.98 -2.10 20.56
N LEU A 155 -19.82 -1.52 20.27
CA LEU A 155 -18.71 -1.37 21.22
C LEU A 155 -18.84 -0.11 22.09
N ILE A 156 -19.55 0.90 21.61
CA ILE A 156 -19.81 2.16 22.32
C ILE A 156 -21.28 2.55 22.22
N SER A 157 -21.76 3.39 23.14
CA SER A 157 -23.13 3.88 23.08
C SER A 157 -23.32 4.91 21.96
N GLU A 158 -24.54 5.02 21.43
CA GLU A 158 -24.89 6.07 20.45
C GLU A 158 -24.56 7.47 20.97
N ASP A 159 -24.85 7.74 22.25
CA ASP A 159 -24.57 9.03 22.89
C ASP A 159 -23.06 9.34 23.00
N ASP A 160 -22.23 8.32 23.30
CA ASP A 160 -20.78 8.47 23.33
C ASP A 160 -20.21 8.71 21.92
N TRP A 161 -20.74 7.99 20.93
CA TRP A 161 -20.35 8.18 19.54
C TRP A 161 -20.71 9.59 19.04
N VAL A 162 -21.90 10.10 19.36
CA VAL A 162 -22.31 11.48 19.02
C VAL A 162 -21.37 12.51 19.65
N ARG A 163 -21.00 12.33 20.93
CA ARG A 163 -20.03 13.20 21.62
C ARG A 163 -18.65 13.18 20.96
N LEU A 164 -18.19 11.99 20.56
CA LEU A 164 -16.92 11.82 19.83
C LEU A 164 -16.96 12.56 18.49
N VAL A 165 -18.00 12.34 17.68
CA VAL A 165 -18.15 12.99 16.37
C VAL A 165 -18.23 14.50 16.51
N GLN A 166 -18.96 15.01 17.51
CA GLN A 166 -19.00 16.44 17.81
C GLN A 166 -17.60 17.00 18.08
N LYS A 167 -16.81 16.31 18.92
CA LYS A 167 -15.44 16.72 19.23
C LYS A 167 -14.56 16.76 17.97
N GLU A 168 -14.64 15.75 17.11
CA GLU A 168 -13.89 15.74 15.84
C GLU A 168 -14.32 16.88 14.90
N ILE A 169 -15.60 17.24 14.88
CA ILE A 169 -16.10 18.39 14.10
C ILE A 169 -15.52 19.70 14.64
N GLU A 170 -15.44 19.86 15.96
CA GLU A 170 -14.86 21.04 16.60
C GLU A 170 -13.35 21.15 16.30
N GLU A 171 -12.64 20.03 16.23
CA GLU A 171 -11.18 19.99 16.02
C GLU A 171 -10.77 20.04 14.53
N ARG A 172 -11.54 19.42 13.62
CA ARG A 172 -11.16 19.20 12.21
C ARG A 172 -12.09 19.87 11.21
N GLY A 173 -13.25 20.35 11.67
CA GLY A 173 -14.28 20.94 10.84
C GLY A 173 -15.26 19.91 10.27
N ALA A 174 -16.50 20.36 10.11
CA ALA A 174 -17.62 19.51 9.67
C ALA A 174 -17.40 18.88 8.30
N GLU A 175 -16.80 19.60 7.34
CA GLU A 175 -16.56 19.07 6.00
C GLU A 175 -15.61 17.86 6.04
N HIS A 176 -14.52 17.95 6.80
CA HIS A 176 -13.56 16.86 6.91
C HIS A 176 -14.21 15.61 7.51
N VAL A 177 -14.90 15.76 8.64
CA VAL A 177 -15.57 14.65 9.33
C VAL A 177 -16.63 14.01 8.44
N LEU A 178 -17.46 14.80 7.74
CA LEU A 178 -18.47 14.27 6.83
C LEU A 178 -17.85 13.52 5.65
N ARG A 179 -16.72 14.00 5.11
CA ARG A 179 -16.00 13.30 4.03
C ARG A 179 -15.38 12.00 4.51
N VAL A 180 -14.77 11.99 5.70
CA VAL A 180 -14.24 10.78 6.35
C VAL A 180 -15.35 9.77 6.62
N MET A 181 -16.49 10.22 7.15
CA MET A 181 -17.69 9.39 7.36
C MET A 181 -18.21 8.80 6.05
N LEU A 182 -18.35 9.63 5.01
CA LEU A 182 -18.76 9.17 3.69
C LEU A 182 -17.76 8.18 3.10
N HIS A 183 -16.46 8.37 3.32
CA HIS A 183 -15.44 7.43 2.86
C HIS A 183 -15.50 6.10 3.63
N MET A 184 -15.75 6.12 4.94
CA MET A 184 -16.04 4.94 5.75
C MET A 184 -17.27 4.18 5.25
N LEU A 185 -18.37 4.90 5.00
CA LEU A 185 -19.64 4.32 4.53
C LEU A 185 -19.59 3.88 3.07
N LYS A 186 -18.68 4.45 2.29
CA LYS A 186 -18.34 3.99 0.93
C LYS A 186 -17.36 2.82 0.92
N GLY A 187 -16.79 2.45 2.08
CA GLY A 187 -16.07 1.21 2.27
C GLY A 187 -17.03 0.03 2.29
N ASP A 188 -16.81 -0.92 1.39
CA ASP A 188 -17.76 -1.87 0.81
C ASP A 188 -18.36 -2.97 1.74
N TYR A 189 -19.66 -3.23 1.61
CA TYR A 189 -20.37 -4.46 2.02
C TYR A 189 -20.17 -5.54 0.93
N VAL A 190 -19.98 -6.87 1.09
CA VAL A 190 -20.27 -7.92 2.11
C VAL A 190 -19.21 -9.06 1.99
N GLY A 191 -18.81 -9.71 3.10
CA GLY A 191 -18.37 -11.12 3.10
C GLY A 191 -16.85 -11.41 3.00
N ALA A 192 -16.13 -11.23 4.10
CA ALA A 192 -14.68 -11.44 4.20
C ALA A 192 -14.25 -12.91 4.35
N GLU A 193 -13.05 -13.24 3.84
CA GLU A 193 -12.19 -14.24 4.50
C GLU A 193 -10.79 -13.74 4.93
N GLU A 194 -10.21 -12.62 4.43
CA GLU A 194 -9.00 -12.03 5.05
C GLU A 194 -8.60 -10.63 4.51
N GLY A 195 -8.04 -9.75 5.37
CA GLY A 195 -7.41 -8.46 5.02
C GLY A 195 -7.81 -7.27 5.91
N ALA A 196 -6.94 -6.76 6.79
CA ALA A 196 -7.23 -5.71 7.80
C ALA A 196 -8.40 -6.08 8.77
N PRO A 197 -8.66 -5.39 9.90
CA PRO A 197 -9.49 -5.95 10.98
C PRO A 197 -10.95 -6.25 10.61
N TYR A 198 -11.39 -5.92 9.39
CA TYR A 198 -12.73 -6.18 8.88
C TYR A 198 -12.79 -6.68 7.41
N GLY A 199 -11.69 -7.19 6.84
CA GLY A 199 -11.70 -7.80 5.49
C GLY A 199 -11.76 -6.81 4.32
N TYR A 200 -10.97 -5.73 4.38
CA TYR A 200 -10.97 -4.64 3.41
C TYR A 200 -10.12 -4.93 2.18
N HIS A 201 -10.70 -4.67 1.01
CA HIS A 201 -10.07 -4.72 -0.30
C HIS A 201 -10.05 -3.31 -0.92
N ASP A 202 -8.88 -2.83 -1.34
CA ASP A 202 -8.70 -1.54 -2.02
C ASP A 202 -8.65 -1.80 -3.51
N ALA A 203 -9.68 -1.42 -4.27
CA ALA A 203 -9.79 -1.77 -5.70
C ALA A 203 -8.61 -1.26 -6.56
N ASP A 204 -8.08 -0.07 -6.25
CA ASP A 204 -6.91 0.46 -6.99
C ASP A 204 -5.66 -0.36 -6.65
N ARG A 205 -5.56 -0.81 -5.40
CA ARG A 205 -4.49 -1.71 -4.98
C ARG A 205 -4.68 -3.13 -5.50
N GLU A 206 -5.89 -3.66 -5.54
CA GLU A 206 -6.16 -4.97 -6.12
C GLU A 206 -5.79 -4.99 -7.59
N ALA A 207 -6.08 -3.91 -8.32
CA ALA A 207 -5.59 -3.76 -9.68
C ALA A 207 -4.05 -3.77 -9.75
N MET A 208 -3.37 -3.08 -8.83
CA MET A 208 -1.90 -3.06 -8.76
C MET A 208 -1.30 -4.42 -8.35
N ASP A 209 -1.89 -5.11 -7.37
CA ASP A 209 -1.47 -6.42 -6.90
C ASP A 209 -1.82 -7.50 -7.93
N ALA A 210 -2.94 -7.39 -8.66
CA ALA A 210 -3.28 -8.24 -9.79
C ALA A 210 -2.29 -8.04 -10.94
N TYR A 211 -1.93 -6.80 -11.26
CA TYR A 211 -0.91 -6.51 -12.26
C TYR A 211 0.47 -7.06 -11.85
N ALA A 212 0.85 -6.87 -10.59
CA ALA A 212 2.11 -7.42 -10.05
C ALA A 212 2.10 -8.96 -10.04
N ALA A 213 1.01 -9.58 -9.62
CA ALA A 213 0.81 -11.03 -9.65
C ALA A 213 0.86 -11.56 -11.08
N PHE A 214 0.24 -10.87 -12.03
CA PHE A 214 0.29 -11.24 -13.45
C PHE A 214 1.73 -11.23 -13.98
N ARG A 215 2.49 -10.15 -13.76
CA ARG A 215 3.90 -10.08 -14.17
C ARG A 215 4.75 -11.17 -13.54
N TYR A 216 4.63 -11.37 -12.23
CA TYR A 216 5.37 -12.42 -11.52
C TYR A 216 5.00 -13.83 -12.03
N GLY A 217 3.71 -14.09 -12.27
CA GLY A 217 3.27 -15.36 -12.83
C GLY A 217 3.79 -15.59 -14.26
N CYS A 218 3.89 -14.54 -15.08
CA CYS A 218 4.51 -14.62 -16.41
C CYS A 218 6.00 -14.98 -16.34
N GLU A 219 6.76 -14.41 -15.39
CA GLU A 219 8.17 -14.76 -15.15
C GLU A 219 8.33 -16.22 -14.74
N GLU A 220 7.48 -16.72 -13.84
CA GLU A 220 7.51 -18.11 -13.40
C GLU A 220 7.04 -19.09 -14.50
N ILE A 221 6.06 -18.70 -15.32
CA ILE A 221 5.65 -19.46 -16.51
C ILE A 221 6.84 -19.62 -17.46
N LEU A 222 7.55 -18.52 -17.74
CA LEU A 222 8.75 -18.55 -18.58
C LEU A 222 9.83 -19.47 -18.01
N ARG A 223 10.07 -19.42 -16.69
CA ARG A 223 11.00 -20.32 -16.01
C ARG A 223 10.63 -21.79 -16.24
N ARG A 224 9.36 -22.14 -16.08
CA ARG A 224 8.88 -23.52 -16.27
C ARG A 224 8.90 -23.95 -17.74
N LEU A 225 8.47 -23.10 -18.68
CA LEU A 225 8.52 -23.41 -20.12
C LEU A 225 9.95 -23.68 -20.63
N ARG A 226 10.97 -23.08 -20.01
CA ARG A 226 12.39 -23.36 -20.32
C ARG A 226 12.86 -24.75 -19.86
N THR A 227 12.23 -25.31 -18.82
CA THR A 227 12.68 -26.55 -18.18
C THR A 227 11.79 -27.74 -18.49
N GLU A 228 10.51 -27.52 -18.77
CA GLU A 228 9.50 -28.56 -18.96
C GLU A 228 8.97 -28.56 -20.40
N PRO A 229 9.40 -29.51 -21.25
CA PRO A 229 8.87 -29.62 -22.60
C PRO A 229 7.40 -30.05 -22.57
N ASN A 230 6.58 -29.50 -23.49
CA ASN A 230 5.15 -29.76 -23.63
C ASN A 230 4.25 -29.26 -22.48
N LEU A 231 4.77 -28.53 -21.49
CA LEU A 231 4.00 -28.04 -20.36
C LEU A 231 2.73 -27.27 -20.78
N LEU A 232 2.82 -26.44 -21.82
CA LEU A 232 1.66 -25.69 -22.33
C LEU A 232 0.54 -26.63 -22.82
N ALA A 233 0.87 -27.63 -23.62
CA ALA A 233 -0.11 -28.59 -24.14
C ALA A 233 -0.70 -29.49 -23.05
N GLU A 234 0.06 -29.78 -22.00
CA GLU A 234 -0.43 -30.50 -20.81
C GLU A 234 -1.34 -29.61 -19.96
N SER A 235 -0.99 -28.34 -19.79
CA SER A 235 -1.76 -27.36 -19.02
C SER A 235 -3.10 -27.03 -19.68
N ILE A 236 -3.14 -26.89 -21.02
CA ILE A 236 -4.40 -26.75 -21.78
C ILE A 236 -5.32 -27.97 -21.54
N ARG A 237 -4.75 -29.18 -21.56
CA ARG A 237 -5.52 -30.41 -21.29
C ARG A 237 -6.00 -30.47 -19.85
N ALA A 238 -5.16 -30.07 -18.89
CA ALA A 238 -5.51 -30.02 -17.47
C ALA A 238 -6.64 -29.00 -17.22
N MET A 239 -6.55 -27.80 -17.81
CA MET A 239 -7.60 -26.78 -17.72
C MET A 239 -8.94 -27.32 -18.24
N ARG A 240 -8.97 -27.91 -19.44
CA ARG A 240 -10.21 -28.45 -20.03
C ARG A 240 -10.82 -29.60 -19.23
N ALA A 241 -9.99 -30.35 -18.50
CA ALA A 241 -10.41 -31.43 -17.62
C ALA A 241 -10.84 -30.94 -16.22
N ASP A 242 -10.50 -29.71 -15.85
CA ASP A 242 -10.83 -29.14 -14.54
C ASP A 242 -12.34 -28.85 -14.45
N ARG A 243 -13.03 -29.63 -13.61
CA ARG A 243 -14.47 -29.46 -13.32
C ARG A 243 -14.74 -28.53 -12.15
N THR A 244 -13.69 -28.06 -11.47
CA THR A 244 -13.78 -27.18 -10.30
C THR A 244 -13.68 -25.70 -10.66
N MET A 245 -13.40 -25.39 -11.93
CA MET A 245 -13.36 -24.01 -12.44
C MET A 245 -14.77 -23.40 -12.43
N ASP A 246 -14.83 -22.11 -12.09
CA ASP A 246 -16.08 -21.38 -12.08
C ASP A 246 -16.73 -21.35 -13.48
N ARG A 247 -18.06 -21.24 -13.51
CA ARG A 247 -18.82 -21.28 -14.76
C ARG A 247 -18.52 -20.07 -15.64
N ASP A 248 -18.35 -18.90 -15.05
CA ASP A 248 -18.13 -17.65 -15.78
C ASP A 248 -16.68 -17.60 -16.30
N ASP A 249 -15.69 -17.94 -15.47
CA ASP A 249 -14.28 -18.11 -15.89
C ASP A 249 -14.15 -19.11 -17.06
N ARG A 250 -14.95 -20.18 -17.02
CA ARG A 250 -14.99 -21.17 -18.09
C ARG A 250 -15.63 -20.65 -19.37
N ALA A 251 -16.66 -19.83 -19.26
CA ALA A 251 -17.28 -19.21 -20.42
C ALA A 251 -16.31 -18.24 -21.09
N GLU A 252 -15.61 -17.41 -20.31
CA GLU A 252 -14.60 -16.46 -20.79
C GLU A 252 -13.45 -17.19 -21.51
N MET A 253 -12.87 -18.23 -20.89
CA MET A 253 -11.81 -19.03 -21.53
C MET A 253 -12.27 -19.66 -22.86
N LEU A 254 -13.51 -20.16 -22.94
CA LEU A 254 -14.05 -20.75 -24.17
C LEU A 254 -14.30 -19.69 -25.26
N GLU A 255 -14.70 -18.48 -24.86
CA GLU A 255 -14.85 -17.34 -25.76
C GLU A 255 -13.50 -16.94 -26.33
N SER A 256 -12.46 -16.81 -25.50
CA SER A 256 -11.11 -16.53 -25.96
C SER A 256 -10.55 -17.66 -26.85
N GLU A 257 -10.80 -18.94 -26.52
CA GLU A 257 -10.43 -20.09 -27.37
C GLU A 257 -11.10 -20.07 -28.75
N SER A 258 -12.22 -19.35 -28.91
CA SER A 258 -12.90 -19.21 -30.20
C SER A 258 -12.18 -18.27 -31.17
N ASP A 259 -11.29 -17.41 -30.66
CA ASP A 259 -10.45 -16.55 -31.49
C ASP A 259 -9.26 -17.33 -32.06
N MET A 260 -9.38 -17.68 -33.34
CA MET A 260 -8.35 -18.41 -34.07
C MET A 260 -7.05 -17.62 -34.27
N SER A 261 -7.07 -16.28 -34.19
CA SER A 261 -5.86 -15.47 -34.28
C SER A 261 -5.07 -15.53 -32.97
N LEU A 262 -5.75 -15.29 -31.84
CA LEU A 262 -5.21 -15.44 -30.50
C LEU A 262 -4.67 -16.85 -30.25
N MET A 263 -5.43 -17.89 -30.63
CA MET A 263 -4.97 -19.28 -30.49
C MET A 263 -3.72 -19.60 -31.30
N ARG A 264 -3.48 -18.94 -32.45
CA ARG A 264 -2.23 -19.12 -33.19
C ARG A 264 -1.04 -18.54 -32.44
N GLU A 265 -1.21 -17.37 -31.84
CA GLU A 265 -0.18 -16.74 -31.01
C GLU A 265 0.15 -17.62 -29.80
N VAL A 266 -0.87 -18.10 -29.08
CA VAL A 266 -0.70 -19.01 -27.95
C VAL A 266 0.07 -20.27 -28.35
N MET A 267 -0.23 -20.87 -29.50
CA MET A 267 0.40 -22.13 -29.92
C MET A 267 1.86 -21.98 -30.35
N ILE A 268 2.34 -20.77 -30.63
CA ILE A 268 3.76 -20.51 -30.91
C ILE A 268 4.54 -20.06 -29.67
N VAL A 269 3.89 -19.95 -28.50
CA VAL A 269 4.55 -19.51 -27.27
C VAL A 269 5.62 -20.50 -26.85
N THR A 270 6.83 -19.97 -26.79
CA THR A 270 8.04 -20.61 -26.29
C THR A 270 8.83 -19.54 -25.51
N PRO A 271 9.86 -19.92 -24.74
CA PRO A 271 10.70 -18.94 -24.08
C PRO A 271 11.35 -17.91 -25.03
N ASP A 272 11.56 -18.28 -26.30
CA ASP A 272 12.20 -17.42 -27.30
C ASP A 272 11.20 -16.49 -28.02
N THR A 273 9.92 -16.87 -28.09
CA THR A 273 8.85 -16.13 -28.78
C THR A 273 7.95 -15.36 -27.82
N TRP A 274 8.22 -15.42 -26.51
CA TRP A 274 7.38 -14.81 -25.48
C TRP A 274 7.20 -13.30 -25.66
N ASP A 275 8.28 -12.58 -25.99
CA ASP A 275 8.25 -11.13 -26.17
C ASP A 275 7.65 -10.70 -27.53
N GLU A 276 7.33 -11.66 -28.41
CA GLU A 276 6.79 -11.43 -29.75
C GLU A 276 5.27 -11.60 -29.84
N VAL A 277 4.64 -12.21 -28.83
CA VAL A 277 3.18 -12.42 -28.79
C VAL A 277 2.47 -11.29 -28.04
N SER A 278 1.16 -11.15 -28.28
CA SER A 278 0.32 -10.15 -27.63
C SER A 278 0.15 -10.37 -26.11
N GLU A 279 -0.23 -9.31 -25.39
CA GLU A 279 -0.58 -9.37 -23.97
C GLU A 279 -1.80 -10.28 -23.74
N GLU A 280 -2.76 -10.27 -24.66
CA GLU A 280 -3.90 -11.18 -24.68
C GLU A 280 -3.45 -12.64 -24.74
N ALA A 281 -2.41 -12.96 -25.54
CA ALA A 281 -1.83 -14.29 -25.58
C ALA A 281 -1.14 -14.65 -24.25
N HIS A 282 -0.47 -13.70 -23.59
CA HIS A 282 0.07 -13.90 -22.24
C HIS A 282 -1.03 -14.20 -21.22
N HIS A 283 -2.13 -13.45 -21.22
CA HIS A 283 -3.29 -13.70 -20.37
C HIS A 283 -3.87 -15.09 -20.59
N MET A 284 -3.98 -15.52 -21.85
CA MET A 284 -4.47 -16.85 -22.18
C MET A 284 -3.54 -17.96 -21.65
N VAL A 285 -2.23 -17.81 -21.87
CA VAL A 285 -1.22 -18.75 -21.35
C VAL A 285 -1.22 -18.78 -19.82
N PHE A 286 -1.36 -17.62 -19.19
CA PHE A 286 -1.51 -17.49 -17.74
C PHE A 286 -2.70 -18.32 -17.24
N GLY A 287 -3.88 -18.16 -17.84
CA GLY A 287 -5.09 -18.92 -17.47
C GLY A 287 -4.96 -20.43 -17.68
N TYR A 288 -4.18 -20.87 -18.68
CA TYR A 288 -3.91 -22.30 -18.88
C TYR A 288 -2.96 -22.89 -17.83
N LEU A 289 -1.90 -22.19 -17.45
CA LEU A 289 -0.85 -22.76 -16.58
C LEU A 289 -1.15 -22.57 -15.09
N ILE A 290 -1.66 -21.40 -14.72
CA ILE A 290 -1.89 -21.01 -13.33
C ILE A 290 -3.37 -21.25 -13.01
N LYS A 291 -3.62 -22.05 -11.97
CA LYS A 291 -4.99 -22.25 -11.44
C LYS A 291 -5.42 -21.06 -10.61
N GLN A 292 -4.51 -20.59 -9.77
CA GLN A 292 -4.73 -19.48 -8.86
C GLN A 292 -3.38 -18.87 -8.51
N ILE A 293 -3.34 -17.55 -8.42
CA ILE A 293 -2.25 -16.82 -7.79
C ILE A 293 -2.85 -16.01 -6.65
N SER A 294 -2.27 -16.10 -5.46
CA SER A 294 -2.79 -15.41 -4.27
C SER A 294 -1.71 -14.55 -3.64
N PRO A 295 -2.01 -13.28 -3.29
CA PRO A 295 -1.14 -12.49 -2.44
C PRO A 295 -1.14 -13.11 -1.04
N VAL A 296 0.01 -13.63 -0.61
CA VAL A 296 0.22 -14.24 0.71
C VAL A 296 1.22 -13.46 1.57
N GLY A 297 1.99 -12.56 0.96
CA GLY A 297 3.03 -11.77 1.63
C GLY A 297 2.74 -10.27 1.63
N ARG A 298 3.48 -9.55 2.48
CA ARG A 298 3.33 -8.11 2.68
C ARG A 298 3.87 -7.31 1.50
N THR A 299 3.30 -6.13 1.28
CA THR A 299 3.84 -5.15 0.33
C THR A 299 5.27 -4.74 0.72
N GLY A 300 6.17 -4.68 -0.26
CA GLY A 300 7.60 -4.38 -0.09
C GLY A 300 8.52 -5.59 0.10
N LEU A 301 7.98 -6.82 0.19
CA LEU A 301 8.77 -8.04 0.08
C LEU A 301 9.05 -8.39 -1.40
N PRO A 302 10.06 -9.23 -1.69
CA PRO A 302 10.25 -9.80 -3.03
C PRO A 302 9.00 -10.57 -3.49
N ASP A 303 8.74 -10.58 -4.80
CA ASP A 303 7.51 -11.16 -5.36
C ASP A 303 7.34 -12.66 -5.04
N GLU A 304 8.44 -13.40 -4.89
CA GLU A 304 8.47 -14.81 -4.44
C GLU A 304 7.88 -15.04 -3.04
N GLU A 305 8.03 -14.05 -2.15
CA GLU A 305 7.46 -14.09 -0.80
C GLU A 305 6.04 -13.49 -0.77
N ARG A 306 5.69 -12.70 -1.79
CA ARG A 306 4.40 -12.02 -1.90
C ARG A 306 3.32 -12.88 -2.53
N PHE A 307 3.64 -13.65 -3.56
CA PHE A 307 2.64 -14.37 -4.34
C PHE A 307 2.84 -15.88 -4.24
N ARG A 308 1.76 -16.60 -3.97
CA ARG A 308 1.74 -18.06 -4.01
C ARG A 308 1.00 -18.52 -5.26
N ILE A 309 1.72 -19.23 -6.13
CA ILE A 309 1.17 -19.80 -7.35
C ILE A 309 0.68 -21.23 -7.07
N THR A 310 -0.57 -21.49 -7.40
CA THR A 310 -1.12 -22.84 -7.52
C THR A 310 -1.16 -23.20 -9.00
N TRP A 311 -0.28 -24.12 -9.41
CA TRP A 311 -0.20 -24.59 -10.80
C TRP A 311 -1.32 -25.57 -11.14
N ARG A 312 -1.80 -25.55 -12.39
CA ARG A 312 -2.72 -26.59 -12.89
C ARG A 312 -2.02 -27.93 -13.06
N VAL A 313 -0.80 -27.91 -13.60
CA VAL A 313 0.09 -29.07 -13.66
C VAL A 313 1.14 -28.88 -12.56
N PRO A 314 1.13 -29.71 -11.49
CA PRO A 314 2.10 -29.60 -10.41
C PRO A 314 3.53 -29.65 -10.93
N GLU A 315 4.46 -28.96 -10.26
CA GLU A 315 5.87 -29.08 -10.60
C GLU A 315 6.35 -30.53 -10.39
N PRO A 316 7.21 -31.06 -11.25
CA PRO A 316 7.81 -32.36 -11.03
C PRO A 316 8.57 -32.33 -9.70
N SER A 317 8.20 -33.21 -8.77
CA SER A 317 8.88 -33.30 -7.48
C SER A 317 10.37 -33.51 -7.71
N ALA A 318 11.21 -32.64 -7.15
CA ALA A 318 12.66 -32.82 -7.17
C ALA A 318 12.99 -34.24 -6.69
N ALA A 319 13.52 -35.05 -7.58
CA ALA A 319 14.09 -36.36 -7.26
C ALA A 319 15.44 -36.19 -6.58
#